data_AF-C3MUM8-F1
#
_entry.id   AF-C3MUM8-F1
#
_cell.length_a   1.000
_cell.length_b   1.000
_cell.length_c   1.000
_cell.angle_alpha   90.00
_cell.angle_beta   90.00
_cell.angle_gamma   90.00
#
_symmetry.space_group_name_H-M   'P 1'
#
loop_
_entity.id
_entity.type
_entity.pdbx_description
1 polymer ?
#
loop_
_entity_poly.entity_id
_entity_poly.type
_entity_poly.pdbx_seq_one_letter_code
_entity_poly.pdbx_strand_id
1 'polypeptide(L)'
;MGTRWKVPVLTQVILVLMEYINLSPRFYSRETVASALANYVSGLSSWRAVLPHSTLLYYHRRLSYVRYAVPLSGVYAIDETKVRLTNGQYYYVWIVRDVKTKAIPFFMVTSVRSGVHVRMSGM
;
A
#
# COMPACT_ATOMS: atom_id res chain seq x y z
N MET A 1 13.73 -17.66 -0.06
CA MET A 1 13.18 -17.39 -1.41
C MET A 1 12.09 -16.35 -1.26
N GLY A 2 12.35 -15.13 -1.74
CA GLY A 2 11.59 -13.94 -1.41
C GLY A 2 10.12 -14.02 -1.80
N THR A 3 9.26 -13.55 -0.91
CA THR A 3 7.84 -13.30 -1.13
C THR A 3 7.68 -12.50 -2.44
N ARG A 4 7.30 -13.19 -3.53
CA ARG A 4 6.87 -12.53 -4.78
C ARG A 4 5.54 -11.83 -4.49
N TRP A 5 5.61 -10.62 -3.95
CA TRP A 5 4.48 -9.74 -3.83
C TRP A 5 3.85 -9.57 -5.21
N LYS A 6 2.55 -9.83 -5.34
CA LYS A 6 1.87 -9.67 -6.62
C LYS A 6 1.79 -8.19 -6.93
N VAL A 7 2.42 -7.76 -8.04
CA VAL A 7 2.50 -6.37 -8.51
C VAL A 7 1.17 -5.60 -8.40
N PRO A 8 -0.02 -6.18 -8.73
CA PRO A 8 -1.29 -5.47 -8.59
C PRO A 8 -1.62 -5.06 -7.15
N VAL A 9 -1.27 -5.89 -6.17
CA VAL A 9 -1.51 -5.64 -4.74
C VAL A 9 -0.60 -4.50 -4.26
N LEU A 10 0.69 -4.56 -4.61
CA LEU A 10 1.63 -3.47 -4.33
C LEU A 10 1.21 -2.15 -4.98
N THR A 11 0.63 -2.21 -6.18
CA THR A 11 0.13 -1.04 -6.89
C THR A 11 -1.00 -0.37 -6.12
N GLN A 12 -1.98 -1.15 -5.62
CA GLN A 12 -3.07 -0.62 -4.80
C GLN A 12 -2.56 -0.01 -3.49
N VAL A 13 -1.62 -0.68 -2.83
CA VAL A 13 -0.97 -0.16 -1.62
C VAL A 13 -0.30 1.19 -1.89
N ILE A 14 0.50 1.29 -2.96
CA ILE A 14 1.21 2.52 -3.30
C ILE A 14 0.22 3.64 -3.66
N LEU A 15 -0.90 3.33 -4.32
CA LEU A 15 -1.96 4.30 -4.59
C LEU A 15 -2.55 4.90 -3.31
N VAL A 16 -2.85 4.06 -2.31
CA VAL A 16 -3.34 4.49 -1.00
C VAL A 16 -2.30 5.36 -0.29
N LEU A 17 -1.02 4.96 -0.33
CA LEU A 17 0.07 5.75 0.24
C LEU A 17 0.18 7.12 -0.43
N MET A 18 0.12 7.17 -1.77
CA MET A 18 0.14 8.42 -2.52
C MET A 18 -1.04 9.32 -2.15
N GLU A 19 -2.23 8.75 -1.91
CA GLU A 19 -3.40 9.51 -1.43
C GLU A 19 -3.15 10.12 -0.06
N TYR A 20 -2.65 9.29 0.86
CA TYR A 20 -2.42 9.66 2.25
C TYR A 20 -1.48 10.86 2.39
N ILE A 21 -0.44 10.92 1.56
CA ILE A 21 0.52 12.04 1.57
C ILE A 21 0.16 13.16 0.59
N ASN A 22 -1.06 13.15 0.03
CA ASN A 22 -1.51 14.08 -1.02
C ASN A 22 -0.51 14.21 -2.18
N LEU A 23 0.09 13.09 -2.59
CA LEU A 23 1.04 13.05 -3.70
C LEU A 23 0.27 13.00 -5.03
N SER A 24 0.20 14.16 -5.68
CA SER A 24 -0.29 14.31 -7.05
C SER A 24 0.89 14.43 -8.03
N PRO A 25 1.18 13.38 -8.84
CA PRO A 25 2.15 13.48 -9.91
C PRO A 25 1.68 14.49 -10.97
N ARG A 26 2.60 15.30 -11.51
CA ARG A 26 2.26 16.33 -12.52
C ARG A 26 2.19 15.79 -13.94
N PHE A 27 3.06 14.85 -14.28
CA PHE A 27 3.29 14.42 -15.67
C PHE A 27 2.75 13.02 -16.00
N TYR A 28 2.41 12.24 -14.97
CA TYR A 28 1.98 10.86 -15.09
C TYR A 28 0.71 10.64 -14.28
N SER A 29 -0.09 9.65 -14.64
CA SER A 29 -1.25 9.28 -13.82
C SER A 29 -0.78 8.63 -12.50
N ARG A 30 -1.60 8.72 -11.45
CA ARG A 30 -1.28 8.09 -10.15
C ARG A 30 -1.11 6.57 -10.29
N GLU A 31 -1.94 5.95 -11.11
CA GLU A 31 -1.94 4.51 -11.39
C GLU A 31 -0.66 4.09 -12.10
N THR A 32 -0.19 4.91 -13.05
CA THR A 32 1.05 4.67 -13.79
C THR A 32 2.26 4.71 -12.85
N VAL A 33 2.32 5.72 -11.98
CA VAL A 33 3.40 5.86 -10.98
C VAL A 33 3.37 4.73 -9.97
N ALA A 34 2.20 4.39 -9.44
CA ALA A 34 2.05 3.32 -8.47
C ALA A 34 2.40 1.94 -9.04
N SER A 35 1.98 1.66 -10.28
CA SER A 35 2.31 0.40 -10.96
C SER A 35 3.81 0.30 -11.27
N ALA A 36 4.41 1.38 -11.77
CA ALA A 36 5.84 1.40 -12.06
C ALA A 36 6.69 1.25 -10.78
N LEU A 37 6.28 1.87 -9.67
CA LEU A 37 6.92 1.68 -8.36
C LEU A 37 6.70 0.27 -7.81
N ALA A 38 5.50 -0.30 -7.94
CA ALA A 38 5.23 -1.66 -7.52
C ALA A 38 6.15 -2.66 -8.24
N ASN A 39 6.32 -2.48 -9.55
CA ASN A 39 7.26 -3.27 -10.35
C ASN A 39 8.72 -3.07 -9.87
N TYR A 40 9.12 -1.82 -9.65
CA TYR A 40 10.47 -1.47 -9.18
C TYR A 40 10.80 -2.09 -7.81
N VAL A 41 9.89 -1.97 -6.84
CA VAL A 41 10.04 -2.54 -5.49
C VAL A 41 9.98 -4.08 -5.50
N SER A 42 9.25 -4.66 -6.47
CA SER A 42 9.23 -6.12 -6.68
C SER A 42 10.52 -6.68 -7.31
N GLY A 43 11.54 -5.84 -7.51
CA GLY A 43 12.83 -6.24 -8.07
C GLY A 43 12.84 -6.41 -9.59
N LEU A 44 11.82 -5.90 -10.30
CA LEU A 44 11.88 -5.82 -11.76
C LEU A 44 12.85 -4.71 -12.16
N SER A 45 13.65 -4.97 -13.18
CA SER A 45 14.60 -3.98 -13.70
C SER A 45 13.86 -2.71 -14.11
N SER A 46 14.43 -1.56 -13.76
CA SER A 46 13.87 -0.23 -14.09
C SER A 46 13.62 -0.04 -15.59
N TRP A 47 14.36 -0.76 -16.44
CA TRP A 47 14.17 -0.81 -17.90
C TRP A 47 12.84 -1.41 -18.36
N ARG A 48 12.18 -2.21 -17.52
CA ARG A 48 10.86 -2.79 -17.79
C ARG A 48 9.72 -1.97 -17.18
N ALA A 49 10.05 -0.95 -16.40
CA ALA A 49 9.06 -0.03 -15.87
C ALA A 49 8.76 1.05 -16.93
N VAL A 50 7.51 1.49 -16.99
CA VAL A 50 7.04 2.54 -17.92
C VAL A 50 7.70 3.91 -17.64
N LEU A 51 8.34 4.07 -16.47
CA LEU A 51 8.92 5.32 -16.02
C LEU A 51 10.46 5.30 -16.03
N PRO A 52 11.11 6.45 -16.35
CA PRO A 52 12.55 6.59 -16.22
C PRO A 52 13.04 6.29 -14.81
N HIS A 53 14.24 5.75 -14.69
CA HIS A 53 14.83 5.38 -13.40
C HIS A 53 14.94 6.56 -12.43
N SER A 54 15.28 7.76 -12.92
CA SER A 54 15.33 8.99 -12.11
C SER A 54 13.95 9.35 -11.52
N THR A 55 12.88 9.18 -12.30
CA THR A 55 11.50 9.40 -11.86
C THR A 55 11.08 8.38 -10.80
N LEU A 56 11.43 7.10 -10.99
CA LEU A 56 11.20 6.06 -9.99
C LEU A 56 11.93 6.35 -8.69
N LEU A 57 13.21 6.71 -8.76
CA LEU A 57 14.03 7.01 -7.59
C LEU A 57 13.50 8.23 -6.83
N TYR A 58 13.03 9.26 -7.56
CA TYR A 58 12.38 10.43 -6.97
C TYR A 58 11.15 10.05 -6.13
N TYR A 59 10.20 9.32 -6.72
CA TYR A 59 8.98 8.94 -5.99
C TYR A 59 9.25 7.93 -4.89
N HIS A 60 10.17 6.98 -5.10
CA HIS A 60 10.61 6.04 -4.07
C HIS A 60 11.20 6.78 -2.86
N ARG A 61 12.12 7.73 -3.09
CA ARG A 61 12.67 8.57 -2.02
C ARG A 61 11.58 9.35 -1.31
N ARG A 62 10.69 9.99 -2.07
CA ARG A 62 9.59 10.79 -1.52
C ARG A 62 8.65 9.97 -0.63
N LEU A 63 8.34 8.74 -1.02
CA LEU A 63 7.57 7.79 -0.20
C LEU A 63 8.36 7.27 1.01
N SER A 64 9.68 7.09 0.88
CA SER A 64 10.54 6.63 1.99
C SER A 64 10.80 7.69 3.07
N TYR A 65 10.76 8.97 2.71
CA TYR A 65 10.90 10.10 3.64
C TYR A 65 9.62 10.42 4.41
N VAL A 66 8.53 9.69 4.17
CA VAL A 66 7.33 9.76 5.00
C VAL A 66 7.68 9.17 6.36
N ARG A 67 8.19 10.03 7.26
CA ARG A 67 8.29 9.72 8.67
C ARG A 67 6.86 9.66 9.20
N TYR A 68 6.37 8.45 9.40
CA TYR A 68 5.14 8.19 10.16
C TYR A 68 5.37 8.53 11.65
N ALA A 69 5.58 9.81 11.95
CA ALA A 69 5.42 10.33 13.30
C ALA A 69 3.95 10.64 13.51
N VAL A 70 3.11 9.61 13.38
CA VAL A 70 1.73 9.74 13.81
C VAL A 70 1.78 9.55 15.33
N PRO A 71 1.29 10.52 16.14
CA PRO A 71 1.00 10.23 17.53
C PRO A 71 -0.08 9.14 17.56
N LEU A 72 0.34 7.88 17.68
CA LEU A 72 -0.58 6.76 17.80
C LEU A 72 -1.13 6.79 19.22
N SER A 73 -2.44 6.72 19.34
CA SER A 73 -3.12 6.65 20.64
C SER A 73 -2.96 5.29 21.31
N GLY A 74 -2.44 4.29 20.59
CA GLY A 74 -2.31 2.90 21.05
C GLY A 74 -3.59 2.08 20.90
N VAL A 75 -4.71 2.70 20.49
CA VAL A 75 -5.99 2.02 20.25
C VAL A 75 -6.14 1.78 18.76
N TYR A 76 -6.02 0.53 18.34
CA TYR A 76 -6.06 0.15 16.93
C TYR A 76 -7.34 -0.59 16.55
N ALA A 77 -7.80 -0.37 15.32
CA ALA A 77 -8.79 -1.19 14.64
C ALA A 77 -8.17 -1.77 13.36
N ILE A 78 -8.68 -2.91 12.92
CA ILE A 78 -8.25 -3.55 11.67
C ILE A 78 -9.42 -3.51 10.71
N ASP A 79 -9.28 -2.72 9.65
CA ASP A 79 -10.15 -2.79 8.50
C ASP A 79 -9.69 -3.98 7.64
N GLU A 80 -10.53 -5.01 7.53
CA GLU A 80 -10.25 -6.23 6.77
C GLU A 80 -11.07 -6.23 5.48
N THR A 81 -10.42 -6.39 4.34
CA THR A 81 -11.10 -6.59 3.05
C THR A 81 -10.62 -7.88 2.39
N LYS A 82 -11.58 -8.71 1.98
CA LYS A 82 -11.30 -9.93 1.21
C LYS A 82 -11.05 -9.56 -0.25
N VAL A 83 -9.92 -9.99 -0.80
CA VAL A 83 -9.52 -9.71 -2.17
C VAL A 83 -9.30 -11.02 -2.91
N ARG A 84 -9.91 -11.15 -4.09
CA ARG A 84 -9.72 -12.31 -4.97
C ARG A 84 -8.60 -12.01 -5.96
N LEU A 85 -7.60 -12.88 -6.00
CA LEU A 85 -6.50 -12.78 -6.95
C LEU A 85 -6.92 -13.40 -8.30
N THR A 86 -6.24 -12.98 -9.37
CA THR A 86 -6.48 -13.44 -10.75
C THR A 86 -6.33 -14.94 -10.94
N ASN A 87 -5.57 -15.62 -10.06
CA ASN A 87 -5.45 -17.08 -10.03
C ASN A 87 -6.56 -17.78 -9.22
N GLY A 88 -7.63 -17.07 -8.85
CA GLY A 88 -8.77 -17.61 -8.10
C GLY A 88 -8.58 -17.74 -6.59
N GLN A 89 -7.36 -17.50 -6.06
CA GLN A 89 -7.08 -17.58 -4.63
C GLN A 89 -7.59 -16.34 -3.88
N TYR A 90 -8.10 -16.55 -2.66
CA TYR A 90 -8.58 -15.48 -1.79
C TYR A 90 -7.52 -15.08 -0.77
N TYR A 91 -7.33 -13.77 -0.61
CA TYR A 91 -6.46 -13.17 0.39
C TYR A 91 -7.25 -12.09 1.15
N TYR A 92 -6.69 -11.64 2.26
CA TYR A 92 -7.19 -10.55 3.06
C TYR A 92 -6.15 -9.44 3.08
N VAL A 93 -6.62 -8.20 2.89
CA VAL A 93 -5.85 -7.00 3.20
C VAL A 93 -6.28 -6.55 4.58
N TRP A 94 -5.31 -6.45 5.48
CA TRP A 94 -5.49 -5.87 6.80
C TRP A 94 -4.92 -4.47 6.77
N ILE A 95 -5.74 -3.48 7.11
CA ILE A 95 -5.31 -2.10 7.33
C ILE A 95 -5.48 -1.83 8.81
N VAL A 96 -4.36 -1.77 9.52
CA VAL A 96 -4.37 -1.40 10.94
C VAL A 96 -4.40 0.12 10.98
N ARG A 97 -5.45 0.65 11.59
CA ARG A 97 -5.66 2.09 11.78
C ARG A 97 -5.74 2.40 13.26
N ASP A 98 -5.15 3.51 13.67
CA ASP A 98 -5.44 4.10 14.97
C ASP A 98 -6.88 4.62 14.98
N VAL A 99 -7.66 4.25 15.99
CA VAL A 99 -9.08 4.59 16.05
C VAL A 99 -9.30 6.09 16.22
N LYS A 100 -8.43 6.75 16.99
CA LYS A 100 -8.55 8.17 17.34
C LYS A 100 -7.97 9.06 16.25
N THR A 101 -6.74 8.79 15.80
CA THR A 101 -6.05 9.63 14.81
C THR A 101 -6.34 9.22 13.37
N LYS A 102 -7.01 8.08 13.15
CA LYS A 102 -7.31 7.49 11.83
C LYS A 102 -6.08 7.15 11.00
N ALA A 103 -4.89 7.34 11.54
CA ALA A 103 -3.67 7.05 10.82
C ALA A 103 -3.47 5.55 10.66
N ILE A 104 -2.78 5.17 9.60
CA ILE A 104 -2.49 3.78 9.26
C ILE A 104 -1.04 3.49 9.64
N PRO A 105 -0.76 2.99 10.85
CA PRO A 105 0.60 2.60 11.22
C PRO A 105 1.11 1.37 10.45
N PHE A 106 0.19 0.51 10.00
CA PHE A 106 0.56 -0.78 9.42
C PHE A 106 -0.53 -1.31 8.50
N PHE A 107 -0.11 -1.98 7.43
CA PHE A 107 -1.01 -2.79 6.60
C PHE A 107 -0.27 -4.03 6.12
N MET A 108 -1.01 -5.11 5.85
CA MET A 108 -0.45 -6.33 5.30
C MET A 108 -1.46 -7.08 4.44
N VAL A 109 -0.94 -7.91 3.53
CA VAL A 109 -1.76 -8.86 2.77
C VAL A 109 -1.42 -10.26 3.24
N THR A 110 -2.44 -11.03 3.56
CA THR A 110 -2.30 -12.35 4.19
C THR A 110 -3.39 -13.30 3.74
N SER A 111 -3.09 -14.59 3.74
CA SER A 111 -4.08 -15.63 3.46
C SER A 111 -5.00 -15.90 4.66
N VAL A 112 -4.72 -15.29 5.81
CA VAL A 112 -5.42 -15.52 7.08
C VAL A 112 -6.31 -14.33 7.41
N ARG A 113 -7.44 -14.56 8.09
CA ARG A 113 -8.26 -13.49 8.66
C ARG A 113 -7.64 -12.94 9.94
N SER A 114 -7.88 -11.68 10.25
CA SER A 114 -7.32 -11.03 11.44
C SER A 114 -7.80 -11.66 12.74
N GLY A 115 -8.99 -12.27 12.73
CA GLY A 115 -9.63 -12.83 13.92
C GLY A 115 -10.09 -11.77 14.92
N VAL A 116 -9.79 -10.49 14.66
CA VAL A 116 -10.25 -9.36 15.45
C VAL A 116 -11.69 -9.07 15.05
N HIS A 117 -12.57 -8.83 16.03
CA HIS A 117 -13.92 -8.35 15.76
C HIS A 117 -13.82 -7.05 14.95
N VAL A 118 -14.19 -7.13 13.68
CA VAL A 118 -14.29 -5.96 12.79
C VAL A 118 -15.27 -5.01 13.46
N ARG A 119 -14.77 -3.88 13.96
CA ARG A 119 -15.63 -2.82 14.42
C ARG A 119 -16.21 -2.20 13.17
N MET A 120 -17.36 -2.69 12.71
CA MET A 120 -18.17 -1.98 11.73
C MET A 120 -18.42 -0.61 12.34
N SER A 121 -17.80 0.43 11.78
CA SER A 121 -18.12 1.81 12.11
C SER A 121 -19.48 2.09 11.48
N GLY A 122 -20.55 1.65 12.14
CA GLY A 122 -21.88 2.17 11.96
C GLY A 122 -22.05 3.42 12.81
N MET A 123 -22.64 4.44 12.20
CA MET A 123 -22.88 5.83 12.63
C MET A 123 -21.83 6.85 12.16
#